data_AF-A0A9J6H5M8-F1
#
_entry.id   AF-A0A9J6H5M8-F1
#
_cell.length_a   1.000
_cell.length_b   1.000
_cell.length_c   1.000
_cell.angle_alpha   90.00
_cell.angle_beta   90.00
_cell.angle_gamma   90.00
#
_symmetry.space_group_name_H-M   'P 1'
#
loop_
_entity.id
_entity.type
_entity.pdbx_description
1 polymer ?
#
loop_
_entity_poly.entity_id
_entity_poly.type
_entity_poly.pdbx_seq_one_letter_code
_entity_poly.pdbx_strand_id
1 'polypeptide(L)'
;MKKAAAAIAEEVLEKKLKCLLPKKQLAVKQSFETARRKNTRGITCGREWILECILLKMRSPKLYEYIRRQNILTLPGRIPLRKYMSSYMGSFGFHMRMLDTLKKKTAEMDPFRCHGVLIIDEMKLTEHLPVDTAGKVAGFVDIGPSTPQEQKNVVADHGLVVMLVPLVGNWTQVLGTFATHPNVSGDLLAKIVLEATILGEKAGLFIDYITCDAAGWNRKMWRIRGVRANSKEIVAKRLHPVDSKRCIHFLWDPVKNIRNRLMETTLETPDATVSGFWHFVHARTIDVCTFAVW
;
A
#
# COMPACT_ATOMS: atom_id res chain seq x y z
N MET A 1 -16.98 -21.55 -49.99
CA MET A 1 -17.63 -20.25 -49.68
C MET A 1 -17.68 -19.88 -48.19
N LYS A 2 -18.10 -20.75 -47.25
CA LYS A 2 -18.18 -20.40 -45.80
C LYS A 2 -16.85 -20.00 -45.13
N LYS A 3 -15.71 -20.57 -45.53
CA LYS A 3 -14.39 -20.21 -44.96
C LYS A 3 -13.86 -18.85 -45.45
N ALA A 4 -14.14 -18.48 -46.70
CA ALA A 4 -13.72 -17.20 -47.27
C ALA A 4 -14.53 -16.02 -46.69
N ALA A 5 -15.84 -16.19 -46.49
CA ALA A 5 -16.69 -15.19 -45.84
C ALA A 5 -16.31 -14.98 -44.35
N ALA A 6 -15.91 -16.05 -43.64
CA ALA A 6 -15.42 -15.95 -42.27
C ALA A 6 -14.08 -15.19 -42.19
N ALA A 7 -13.17 -15.40 -43.14
CA ALA A 7 -11.89 -14.69 -43.22
C ALA A 7 -12.06 -13.20 -43.54
N ILE A 8 -12.97 -12.86 -44.48
CA ILE A 8 -13.30 -11.47 -44.82
C ILE A 8 -13.93 -10.74 -43.61
N ALA A 9 -14.77 -11.43 -42.82
CA ALA A 9 -15.35 -10.86 -41.61
C ALA A 9 -14.30 -10.62 -40.50
N GLU A 10 -13.25 -11.44 -40.44
CA GLU A 10 -12.17 -11.35 -39.45
C GLU A 10 -11.24 -10.16 -39.73
N GLU A 11 -10.88 -9.90 -40.99
CA GLU A 11 -10.12 -8.70 -41.38
C GLU A 11 -10.89 -7.39 -41.15
N VAL A 12 -12.21 -7.40 -41.41
CA VAL A 12 -13.08 -6.24 -41.14
C VAL A 12 -13.20 -6.00 -39.63
N LEU A 13 -13.27 -7.06 -38.83
CA LEU A 13 -13.31 -6.98 -37.38
C LEU A 13 -12.00 -6.41 -36.82
N GLU A 14 -10.84 -6.84 -37.33
CA GLU A 14 -9.54 -6.31 -36.92
C GLU A 14 -9.38 -4.82 -37.27
N LYS A 15 -9.84 -4.39 -38.44
CA LYS A 15 -9.85 -2.96 -38.82
C LYS A 15 -10.71 -2.13 -37.86
N LYS A 16 -11.89 -2.62 -37.47
CA LYS A 16 -12.76 -1.94 -36.49
C LYS A 16 -12.23 -2.00 -35.05
N LEU A 17 -11.54 -3.08 -34.69
CA LEU A 17 -10.90 -3.24 -33.39
C LEU A 17 -9.79 -2.20 -33.18
N LYS A 18 -9.00 -1.87 -34.22
CA LYS A 18 -7.95 -0.83 -34.13
C LYS A 18 -8.48 0.54 -33.70
N CYS A 19 -9.75 0.85 -33.98
CA CYS A 19 -10.40 2.10 -33.56
C CYS A 19 -10.85 2.10 -32.08
N LEU A 20 -10.84 0.95 -31.41
CA LEU A 20 -11.25 0.82 -30.02
C LEU A 20 -10.06 0.98 -29.06
N LEU A 21 -10.35 1.45 -27.84
CA LEU A 21 -9.37 1.45 -26.75
C LEU A 21 -8.81 0.03 -26.51
N PRO A 22 -7.52 -0.14 -26.18
CA PRO A 22 -6.89 -1.45 -26.01
C PRO A 22 -7.65 -2.40 -25.06
N LYS A 23 -8.19 -1.87 -23.96
CA LYS A 23 -9.02 -2.64 -23.01
C LYS A 23 -10.32 -3.18 -23.61
N LYS A 24 -10.96 -2.36 -24.46
CA LYS A 24 -12.18 -2.77 -25.19
C LYS A 24 -11.84 -3.82 -26.24
N GLN A 25 -10.68 -3.70 -26.89
CA GLN A 25 -10.22 -4.72 -27.84
C GLN A 25 -10.03 -6.08 -27.17
N LEU A 26 -9.41 -6.13 -25.99
CA LEU A 26 -9.21 -7.37 -25.23
C LEU A 26 -10.55 -8.04 -24.86
N ALA A 27 -11.51 -7.27 -24.33
CA ALA A 27 -12.83 -7.79 -23.98
C ALA A 27 -13.58 -8.35 -25.19
N VAL A 28 -13.49 -7.67 -26.33
CA VAL A 28 -14.14 -8.08 -27.58
C VAL A 28 -13.48 -9.34 -28.13
N LYS A 29 -12.14 -9.38 -28.22
CA LYS A 29 -11.39 -10.57 -28.66
C LYS A 29 -11.75 -11.79 -27.80
N GLN A 30 -11.79 -11.65 -26.48
CA GLN A 30 -12.14 -12.74 -25.58
C GLN A 30 -13.59 -13.21 -25.78
N SER A 31 -14.53 -12.29 -25.99
CA SER A 31 -15.93 -12.63 -26.29
C SER A 31 -16.07 -13.38 -27.61
N PHE A 32 -15.36 -12.97 -28.66
CA PHE A 32 -15.37 -13.68 -29.94
C PHE A 32 -14.74 -15.07 -29.86
N GLU A 33 -13.60 -15.23 -29.18
CA GLU A 33 -12.96 -16.53 -28.96
C GLU A 33 -13.88 -17.50 -28.19
N THR A 34 -14.62 -16.97 -27.23
CA THR A 34 -15.56 -17.75 -26.44
C THR A 34 -16.79 -18.15 -27.26
N ALA A 35 -17.33 -17.22 -28.06
CA ALA A 35 -18.47 -17.47 -28.94
C ALA A 35 -18.16 -18.49 -30.05
N ARG A 36 -16.89 -18.59 -30.49
CA ARG A 36 -16.44 -19.61 -31.45
C ARG A 36 -16.48 -21.03 -30.87
N ARG A 37 -16.48 -21.20 -29.55
CA ARG A 37 -16.45 -22.52 -28.90
C ARG A 37 -17.87 -22.98 -28.53
N LYS A 38 -18.13 -24.27 -28.71
CA LYS A 38 -19.40 -24.90 -28.31
C LYS A 38 -19.60 -24.98 -26.79
N ASN A 39 -18.52 -24.87 -26.01
CA ASN A 39 -18.54 -24.93 -24.56
C ASN A 39 -17.70 -23.78 -23.96
N THR A 40 -18.25 -23.11 -22.97
CA THR A 40 -17.62 -22.00 -22.24
C THR A 40 -16.69 -22.46 -21.11
N ARG A 41 -16.61 -23.77 -20.84
CA ARG A 41 -15.69 -24.34 -19.85
C ARG A 41 -14.26 -24.40 -20.39
N GLY A 42 -13.28 -24.01 -19.57
CA GLY A 42 -11.84 -24.15 -19.89
C GLY A 42 -11.29 -23.10 -20.85
N ILE A 43 -11.88 -21.91 -20.92
CA ILE A 43 -11.37 -20.82 -21.76
C ILE A 43 -10.03 -20.32 -21.21
N THR A 44 -9.00 -20.39 -22.03
CA THR A 44 -7.70 -19.78 -21.78
C THR A 44 -7.83 -18.28 -22.01
N CYS A 45 -7.67 -17.49 -20.94
CA CYS A 45 -7.66 -16.04 -21.03
C CYS A 45 -6.23 -15.54 -21.22
N GLY A 46 -6.03 -14.52 -22.05
CA GLY A 46 -4.74 -13.83 -22.16
C GLY A 46 -4.33 -13.21 -20.81
N ARG A 47 -3.02 -13.11 -20.54
CA ARG A 47 -2.49 -12.57 -19.27
C ARG A 47 -2.99 -11.15 -18.98
N GLU A 48 -3.03 -10.29 -19.99
CA GLU A 48 -3.54 -8.92 -19.89
C GLU A 48 -5.03 -8.88 -19.51
N TRP A 49 -5.85 -9.75 -20.11
CA TRP A 49 -7.28 -9.83 -19.77
C TRP A 49 -7.50 -10.35 -18.35
N ILE A 50 -6.69 -11.32 -17.90
CA ILE A 50 -6.73 -11.80 -16.51
C ILE A 50 -6.42 -10.68 -15.53
N LEU A 51 -5.42 -9.84 -15.81
CA LEU A 51 -5.07 -8.69 -14.97
C LEU A 51 -6.23 -7.69 -14.88
N GLU A 52 -6.86 -7.33 -16.01
CA GLU A 52 -8.05 -6.46 -16.00
C GLU A 52 -9.22 -7.08 -15.22
N CYS A 53 -9.42 -8.41 -15.32
CA CYS A 53 -10.42 -9.13 -14.54
C CYS A 53 -10.13 -9.10 -13.03
N ILE A 54 -8.85 -9.20 -12.63
CA ILE A 54 -8.43 -9.05 -11.24
C ILE A 54 -8.72 -7.63 -10.75
N LEU A 55 -8.36 -6.61 -11.52
CA LEU A 55 -8.61 -5.21 -11.19
C LEU A 55 -10.12 -4.92 -11.05
N LEU A 56 -10.93 -5.45 -11.96
CA LEU A 56 -12.39 -5.34 -11.88
C LEU A 56 -12.94 -6.00 -10.61
N LYS A 57 -12.45 -7.21 -10.29
CA LYS A 57 -12.83 -7.93 -9.08
C LYS A 57 -12.41 -7.20 -7.80
N MET A 58 -11.22 -6.57 -7.78
CA MET A 58 -10.75 -5.77 -6.65
C MET A 58 -11.63 -4.54 -6.41
N ARG A 59 -12.12 -3.89 -7.48
CA ARG A 59 -13.03 -2.75 -7.36
C ARG A 59 -14.42 -3.14 -6.87
N SER A 60 -14.99 -4.22 -7.40
CA SER A 60 -16.29 -4.72 -6.95
C SER A 60 -16.44 -6.22 -7.20
N PRO A 61 -16.26 -7.07 -6.16
CA PRO A 61 -16.47 -8.50 -6.27
C PRO A 61 -17.91 -8.87 -6.63
N LYS A 62 -18.89 -8.11 -6.12
CA LYS A 62 -20.32 -8.31 -6.39
C LYS A 62 -20.64 -8.05 -7.86
N LEU A 63 -20.15 -6.94 -8.40
CA LEU A 63 -20.35 -6.60 -9.81
C LEU A 63 -19.67 -7.63 -10.73
N TYR A 64 -18.45 -8.06 -10.39
CA TYR A 64 -17.73 -9.08 -11.14
C TYR A 64 -18.54 -10.39 -11.24
N GLU A 65 -19.08 -10.85 -10.11
CA GLU A 65 -19.90 -12.06 -10.06
C GLU A 65 -21.24 -11.90 -10.77
N TYR A 66 -21.86 -10.72 -10.70
CA TYR A 66 -23.07 -10.42 -11.45
C TYR A 66 -22.84 -10.48 -12.97
N ILE A 67 -21.84 -9.76 -13.49
CA ILE A 67 -21.48 -9.76 -14.92
C ILE A 67 -21.19 -11.18 -15.41
N ARG A 68 -20.46 -11.95 -14.60
CA ARG A 68 -20.13 -13.34 -14.91
C ARG A 68 -21.35 -14.26 -14.92
N ARG A 69 -22.25 -14.16 -13.94
CA ARG A 69 -23.46 -15.00 -13.85
C ARG A 69 -24.46 -14.70 -14.95
N GLN A 70 -24.61 -13.42 -15.30
CA GLN A 70 -25.49 -12.97 -16.37
C GLN A 70 -24.87 -13.15 -17.78
N ASN A 71 -23.64 -13.69 -17.86
CA ASN A 71 -22.90 -13.88 -19.11
C ASN A 71 -22.80 -12.60 -19.97
N ILE A 72 -22.78 -11.43 -19.34
CA ILE A 72 -22.67 -10.13 -20.03
C ILE A 72 -21.28 -10.00 -20.68
N LEU A 73 -20.25 -10.48 -19.98
CA LEU A 73 -18.87 -10.56 -20.48
C LEU A 73 -18.26 -11.91 -20.15
N THR A 74 -17.31 -12.34 -20.98
CA THR A 74 -16.57 -13.59 -20.84
C THR A 74 -15.48 -13.45 -19.78
N LEU A 75 -15.92 -13.57 -18.52
CA LEU A 75 -15.06 -13.42 -17.35
C LEU A 75 -14.55 -14.78 -16.83
N PRO A 76 -13.26 -14.88 -16.46
CA PRO A 76 -12.70 -16.10 -15.91
C PRO A 76 -13.33 -16.48 -14.57
N GLY A 77 -13.23 -17.77 -14.25
CA GLY A 77 -13.70 -18.30 -12.99
C GLY A 77 -12.90 -17.82 -11.78
N ARG A 78 -13.49 -17.99 -10.58
CA ARG A 78 -12.81 -17.70 -9.31
C ARG A 78 -11.49 -18.47 -9.14
N ILE A 79 -11.46 -19.73 -9.59
CA ILE A 79 -10.30 -20.62 -9.43
C ILE A 79 -9.10 -20.15 -10.28
N PRO A 80 -9.22 -19.91 -11.61
CA PRO A 80 -8.15 -19.32 -12.40
C PRO A 80 -7.62 -18.00 -11.84
N LEU A 81 -8.52 -17.11 -11.40
CA LEU A 81 -8.12 -15.85 -10.79
C LEU A 81 -7.32 -16.06 -9.51
N ARG A 82 -7.76 -16.96 -8.62
CA ARG A 82 -7.04 -17.27 -7.38
C ARG A 82 -5.66 -17.86 -7.67
N LYS A 83 -5.55 -18.78 -8.63
CA LYS A 83 -4.27 -19.37 -9.05
C LYS A 83 -3.32 -18.34 -9.67
N TYR A 84 -3.87 -17.37 -10.41
CA TYR A 84 -3.06 -16.28 -10.94
C TYR A 84 -2.59 -15.39 -9.80
N MET A 85 -3.49 -14.93 -8.93
CA MET A 85 -3.16 -14.10 -7.77
C MET A 85 -2.16 -14.76 -6.82
N SER A 86 -2.23 -16.08 -6.60
CA SER A 86 -1.28 -16.78 -5.73
C SER A 86 0.16 -16.72 -6.24
N SER A 87 0.37 -16.55 -7.54
CA SER A 87 1.73 -16.35 -8.09
C SER A 87 2.31 -14.96 -7.77
N TYR A 88 1.46 -14.00 -7.43
CA TYR A 88 1.83 -12.63 -7.05
C TYR A 88 1.81 -12.39 -5.55
N MET A 89 1.31 -13.32 -4.73
CA MET A 89 1.32 -13.18 -3.28
C MET A 89 2.77 -13.16 -2.79
N GLY A 90 3.22 -11.99 -2.33
CA GLY A 90 4.51 -11.83 -1.69
C GLY A 90 4.53 -12.49 -0.32
N SER A 91 5.68 -13.02 0.07
CA SER A 91 5.97 -13.31 1.48
C SER A 91 6.06 -12.02 2.28
N PHE A 92 6.00 -12.11 3.60
CA PHE A 92 6.38 -11.01 4.48
C PHE A 92 7.86 -10.65 4.26
N GLY A 93 8.21 -9.42 4.62
CA GLY A 93 9.50 -8.80 4.30
C GLY A 93 9.40 -7.75 3.18
N PHE A 94 10.58 -7.35 2.67
CA PHE A 94 10.67 -6.45 1.53
C PHE A 94 10.39 -7.18 0.21
N HIS A 95 9.57 -6.56 -0.64
CA HIS A 95 9.18 -7.15 -1.91
C HIS A 95 10.23 -6.89 -3.00
N MET A 96 11.27 -7.73 -3.06
CA MET A 96 12.39 -7.57 -4.00
C MET A 96 11.96 -7.50 -5.47
N ARG A 97 11.04 -8.37 -5.92
CA ARG A 97 10.53 -8.35 -7.31
C ARG A 97 9.85 -7.03 -7.67
N MET A 98 9.19 -6.41 -6.69
CA MET A 98 8.53 -5.12 -6.86
C MET A 98 9.59 -4.00 -6.91
N LEU A 99 10.60 -4.03 -6.05
CA LEU A 99 11.73 -3.09 -6.08
C LEU A 99 12.51 -3.16 -7.42
N ASP A 100 12.73 -4.36 -7.97
CA ASP A 100 13.36 -4.52 -9.29
C ASP A 100 12.52 -3.93 -10.42
N THR A 101 11.19 -4.02 -10.30
CA THR A 101 10.26 -3.43 -11.25
C THR A 101 10.22 -1.91 -11.11
N LEU A 102 10.25 -1.40 -9.87
CA LEU A 102 10.38 0.02 -9.60
C LEU A 102 11.65 0.59 -10.20
N LYS A 103 12.79 -0.11 -10.08
CA LYS A 103 14.07 0.31 -10.63
C LYS A 103 14.01 0.57 -12.14
N LYS A 104 13.25 -0.23 -12.88
CA LYS A 104 13.05 -0.02 -14.33
C LYS A 104 12.20 1.23 -14.59
N LYS A 105 11.17 1.44 -13.76
CA LYS A 105 10.25 2.57 -13.90
C LYS A 105 10.88 3.90 -13.48
N THR A 106 11.71 3.91 -12.44
CA THR A 106 12.41 5.11 -11.97
C THR A 106 13.48 5.56 -12.94
N ALA A 107 14.08 4.64 -13.71
CA ALA A 107 15.02 4.98 -14.78
C ALA A 107 14.38 5.79 -15.92
N GLU A 108 13.08 5.62 -16.16
CA GLU A 108 12.32 6.40 -17.15
C GLU A 108 11.69 7.67 -16.55
N MET A 109 11.71 7.80 -15.23
CA MET A 109 11.04 8.88 -14.51
C MET A 109 11.98 10.07 -14.31
N ASP A 110 11.39 11.27 -14.31
CA ASP A 110 12.12 12.47 -13.95
C ASP A 110 12.64 12.40 -12.49
N PRO A 111 13.92 12.73 -12.23
CA PRO A 111 14.52 12.64 -10.90
C PRO A 111 13.72 13.38 -9.82
N PHE A 112 13.10 14.53 -10.14
CA PHE A 112 12.32 15.31 -9.19
C PHE A 112 11.10 14.54 -8.67
N ARG A 113 10.53 13.66 -9.49
CA ARG A 113 9.37 12.82 -9.15
C ARG A 113 9.74 11.54 -8.39
N CYS A 114 11.02 11.23 -8.32
CA CYS A 114 11.55 10.10 -7.56
C CYS A 114 11.77 10.43 -6.08
N HIS A 115 11.70 11.71 -5.69
CA HIS A 115 11.75 12.16 -4.30
C HIS A 115 10.48 11.76 -3.53
N GLY A 116 10.65 11.23 -2.33
CA GLY A 116 9.56 10.68 -1.55
C GLY A 116 9.80 10.59 -0.04
N VAL A 117 8.71 10.26 0.64
CA VAL A 117 8.58 10.08 2.08
C VAL A 117 8.35 8.59 2.36
N LEU A 118 9.11 8.05 3.31
CA LEU A 118 8.86 6.73 3.86
C LEU A 118 7.86 6.84 5.01
N ILE A 119 6.68 6.27 4.84
CA ILE A 119 5.64 6.18 5.87
C ILE A 119 5.72 4.80 6.52
N ILE A 120 5.75 4.79 7.84
CA ILE A 120 5.79 3.58 8.65
C ILE A 120 4.61 3.62 9.60
N ASP A 121 3.77 2.60 9.53
CA ASP A 121 2.63 2.46 10.43
C ASP A 121 2.39 0.99 10.79
N GLU A 122 1.83 0.79 11.98
CA GLU A 122 1.53 -0.52 12.54
C GLU A 122 0.03 -0.67 12.71
N MET A 123 -0.53 -1.77 12.20
CA MET A 123 -1.96 -2.07 12.31
C MET A 123 -2.19 -3.30 13.16
N LYS A 124 -3.18 -3.24 14.04
CA LYS A 124 -3.62 -4.41 14.80
C LYS A 124 -4.35 -5.39 13.88
N LEU A 125 -3.97 -6.65 13.94
CA LEU A 125 -4.57 -7.76 13.22
C LEU A 125 -5.37 -8.64 14.19
N THR A 126 -6.31 -9.40 13.64
CA THR A 126 -6.98 -10.46 14.39
C THR A 126 -6.12 -11.71 14.30
N GLU A 127 -5.75 -12.27 15.44
CA GLU A 127 -5.03 -13.53 15.53
C GLU A 127 -5.83 -14.65 14.85
N HIS A 128 -5.24 -15.26 13.84
CA HIS A 128 -5.86 -16.35 13.11
C HIS A 128 -4.78 -17.22 12.48
N LEU A 129 -4.94 -18.54 12.59
CA LEU A 129 -4.03 -19.54 12.01
C LEU A 129 -4.72 -20.28 10.85
N PRO A 130 -4.79 -19.67 9.66
CA PRO A 130 -5.34 -20.37 8.51
C PRO A 130 -4.36 -21.43 8.01
N VAL A 131 -4.90 -22.58 7.64
CA VAL A 131 -4.15 -23.64 6.96
C VAL A 131 -4.31 -23.42 5.45
N ASP A 132 -3.21 -23.25 4.74
CA ASP A 132 -3.24 -23.17 3.27
C ASP A 132 -3.62 -24.53 2.67
N THR A 133 -4.09 -24.53 1.43
CA THR A 133 -4.35 -25.70 0.61
C THR A 133 -3.14 -26.65 0.46
N ALA A 134 -1.92 -26.15 0.70
CA ALA A 134 -0.69 -26.95 0.76
C ALA A 134 -0.38 -27.56 2.14
N GLY A 135 -1.27 -27.38 3.13
CA GLY A 135 -1.09 -27.87 4.51
C GLY A 135 -0.15 -27.01 5.37
N LYS A 136 0.33 -25.86 4.86
CA LYS A 136 1.16 -24.93 5.63
C LYS A 136 0.27 -24.05 6.50
N VAL A 137 0.55 -24.03 7.81
CA VAL A 137 -0.08 -23.09 8.74
C VAL A 137 0.56 -21.70 8.53
N ALA A 138 -0.27 -20.70 8.28
CA ALA A 138 0.13 -19.30 8.19
C ALA A 138 -0.36 -18.51 9.42
N GLY A 139 0.07 -17.27 9.56
CA GLY A 139 -0.34 -16.38 10.67
C GLY A 139 0.66 -16.26 11.82
N PHE A 140 1.87 -16.79 11.67
CA PHE A 140 2.96 -16.56 12.62
C PHE A 140 3.70 -15.25 12.36
N VAL A 141 4.45 -14.78 13.35
CA VAL A 141 5.38 -13.65 13.22
C VAL A 141 6.38 -13.92 12.10
N ASP A 142 6.51 -12.96 11.19
CA ASP A 142 7.43 -12.99 10.06
C ASP A 142 7.94 -11.57 9.79
N ILE A 143 9.16 -11.32 10.29
CA ILE A 143 9.92 -10.08 10.10
C ILE A 143 11.05 -10.33 9.07
N GLY A 144 10.91 -11.37 8.24
CA GLY A 144 11.93 -11.78 7.27
C GLY A 144 13.21 -12.32 7.96
N PRO A 145 14.40 -12.03 7.41
CA PRO A 145 15.67 -12.56 7.93
C PRO A 145 15.98 -12.16 9.38
N SER A 146 15.39 -11.07 9.84
CA SER A 146 15.62 -10.51 11.18
C SER A 146 14.67 -11.05 12.24
N THR A 147 13.88 -12.08 11.93
CA THR A 147 12.92 -12.68 12.87
C THR A 147 13.65 -13.37 14.04
N PRO A 148 13.45 -12.93 15.29
CA PRO A 148 14.01 -13.61 16.46
C PRO A 148 13.54 -15.06 16.52
N GLN A 149 14.44 -15.99 16.84
CA GLN A 149 14.14 -17.42 16.83
C GLN A 149 13.03 -17.80 17.82
N GLU A 150 12.93 -17.04 18.91
CA GLU A 150 11.91 -17.14 19.96
C GLU A 150 10.50 -16.76 19.47
N GLN A 151 10.38 -15.91 18.44
CA GLN A 151 9.11 -15.39 17.96
C GLN A 151 8.51 -16.16 16.77
N LYS A 152 9.28 -17.08 16.15
CA LYS A 152 8.87 -17.78 14.92
C LYS A 152 7.61 -18.63 15.04
N ASN A 153 7.28 -19.08 16.26
CA ASN A 153 6.10 -19.91 16.54
C ASN A 153 4.96 -19.12 17.21
N VAL A 154 5.11 -17.81 17.34
CA VAL A 154 4.10 -16.93 17.96
C VAL A 154 3.14 -16.45 16.88
N VAL A 155 1.84 -16.41 17.20
CA VAL A 155 0.80 -15.90 16.31
C VAL A 155 0.97 -14.38 16.18
N ALA A 156 0.95 -13.85 14.96
CA ALA A 156 1.05 -12.43 14.73
C ALA A 156 -0.25 -11.71 15.12
N ASP A 157 -0.15 -10.64 15.91
CA ASP A 157 -1.27 -9.78 16.30
C ASP A 157 -1.16 -8.36 15.70
N HIS A 158 -0.01 -8.01 15.10
CA HIS A 158 0.23 -6.74 14.43
C HIS A 158 0.83 -6.93 13.03
N GLY A 159 0.61 -5.93 12.17
CA GLY A 159 1.19 -5.83 10.85
C GLY A 159 1.91 -4.49 10.68
N LEU A 160 3.22 -4.53 10.50
CA LEU A 160 4.01 -3.34 10.18
C LEU A 160 4.06 -3.16 8.67
N VAL A 161 3.69 -1.97 8.19
CA VAL A 161 3.73 -1.62 6.77
C VAL A 161 4.72 -0.49 6.56
N VAL A 162 5.63 -0.69 5.61
CA VAL A 162 6.58 0.32 5.15
C VAL A 162 6.18 0.74 3.74
N MET A 163 5.70 1.97 3.59
CA MET A 163 5.18 2.52 2.35
C MET A 163 5.98 3.74 1.91
N LEU A 164 6.18 3.88 0.60
CA LEU A 164 6.72 5.08 -0.02
C LEU A 164 5.59 5.92 -0.61
N VAL A 165 5.61 7.21 -0.29
CA VAL A 165 4.75 8.22 -0.89
C VAL A 165 5.64 9.29 -1.55
N PRO A 166 5.58 9.50 -2.87
CA PRO A 166 6.35 10.52 -3.56
C PRO A 166 5.91 11.91 -3.09
N LEU A 167 6.84 12.87 -3.09
CA LEU A 167 6.52 14.28 -2.86
C LEU A 167 5.75 14.86 -4.05
N VAL A 168 6.05 14.35 -5.26
CA VAL A 168 5.49 14.86 -6.51
C VAL A 168 4.84 13.74 -7.31
N GLY A 169 3.51 13.68 -7.21
CA GLY A 169 2.67 12.78 -7.99
C GLY A 169 1.67 12.02 -7.12
N ASN A 170 0.72 11.37 -7.79
CA ASN A 170 -0.38 10.66 -7.13
C ASN A 170 -0.18 9.15 -7.28
N TRP A 171 0.85 8.62 -6.66
CA TRP A 171 1.08 7.18 -6.56
C TRP A 171 1.62 6.84 -5.19
N THR A 172 1.40 5.63 -4.71
CA THR A 172 1.98 5.13 -3.47
C THR A 172 2.42 3.70 -3.69
N GLN A 173 3.43 3.24 -2.96
CA GLN A 173 3.93 1.89 -3.10
C GLN A 173 4.36 1.31 -1.76
N VAL A 174 3.81 0.16 -1.41
CA VAL A 174 4.26 -0.61 -0.25
C VAL A 174 5.60 -1.25 -0.61
N LEU A 175 6.65 -0.95 0.16
CA LEU A 175 7.99 -1.51 -0.02
C LEU A 175 8.13 -2.86 0.71
N GLY A 176 7.51 -2.97 1.89
CA GLY A 176 7.52 -4.20 2.67
C GLY A 176 6.39 -4.25 3.69
N THR A 177 6.01 -5.48 4.02
CA THR A 177 5.00 -5.79 5.03
C THR A 177 5.54 -6.87 5.96
N PHE A 178 5.42 -6.67 7.27
CA PHE A 178 5.96 -7.57 8.28
C PHE A 178 4.85 -7.95 9.25
N ALA A 179 4.79 -9.24 9.63
CA ALA A 179 3.87 -9.73 10.64
C ALA A 179 4.59 -9.76 11.98
N THR A 180 4.02 -9.13 13.01
CA THR A 180 4.71 -8.84 14.28
C THR A 180 3.84 -9.25 15.46
N HIS A 181 4.49 -9.57 16.59
CA HIS A 181 3.83 -9.77 17.88
C HIS A 181 4.78 -9.48 19.04
N PRO A 182 4.41 -8.65 20.03
CA PRO A 182 3.36 -7.63 19.97
C PRO A 182 3.81 -6.48 19.05
N ASN A 183 4.53 -5.49 19.59
CA ASN A 183 5.09 -4.39 18.79
C ASN A 183 6.55 -4.66 18.41
N VAL A 184 6.98 -4.09 17.29
CA VAL A 184 8.39 -4.15 16.87
C VAL A 184 9.27 -3.36 17.84
N SER A 185 10.36 -3.99 18.31
CA SER A 185 11.33 -3.28 19.14
C SER A 185 11.94 -2.10 18.38
N GLY A 186 12.14 -0.97 19.04
CA GLY A 186 12.71 0.22 18.39
C GLY A 186 14.06 -0.04 17.70
N ASP A 187 14.84 -1.02 18.19
CA ASP A 187 16.10 -1.47 17.59
C ASP A 187 15.89 -2.19 16.26
N LEU A 188 14.92 -3.12 16.20
CA LEU A 188 14.58 -3.84 14.98
C LEU A 188 13.95 -2.89 13.96
N LEU A 189 13.09 -1.98 14.42
CA LEU A 189 12.48 -0.98 13.55
C LEU A 189 13.54 -0.07 12.92
N ALA A 190 14.53 0.38 13.69
CA ALA A 190 15.63 1.19 13.15
C ALA A 190 16.40 0.45 12.03
N LYS A 191 16.57 -0.88 12.14
CA LYS A 191 17.18 -1.71 11.10
C LYS A 191 16.29 -1.81 9.86
N ILE A 192 14.99 -2.08 10.04
CA ILE A 192 14.00 -2.16 8.95
C ILE A 192 13.96 -0.83 8.18
N VAL A 193 13.92 0.30 8.87
CA VAL A 193 13.88 1.63 8.25
C VAL A 193 15.15 1.93 7.47
N LEU A 194 16.31 1.56 8.03
CA LEU A 194 17.59 1.70 7.33
C LEU A 194 17.64 0.82 6.07
N GLU A 195 17.21 -0.43 6.17
CA GLU A 195 17.15 -1.36 5.04
C GLU A 195 16.18 -0.86 3.95
N ALA A 196 14.98 -0.40 4.34
CA ALA A 196 14.01 0.20 3.44
C ALA A 196 14.60 1.41 2.69
N THR A 197 15.34 2.26 3.41
CA THR A 197 16.01 3.43 2.84
C THR A 197 17.02 3.00 1.78
N ILE A 198 17.89 2.05 2.11
CA ILE A 198 18.92 1.54 1.19
C ILE A 198 18.29 0.85 -0.03
N LEU A 199 17.24 0.07 0.17
CA LEU A 199 16.56 -0.65 -0.91
C LEU A 199 15.78 0.30 -1.84
N GLY A 200 15.12 1.32 -1.30
CA GLY A 200 14.46 2.35 -2.11
C GLY A 200 15.46 3.12 -2.96
N GLU A 201 16.59 3.52 -2.38
CA GLU A 201 17.66 4.23 -3.09
C GLU A 201 18.33 3.36 -4.16
N LYS A 202 18.52 2.06 -3.91
CA LYS A 202 18.96 1.11 -4.94
C LYS A 202 17.95 0.94 -6.08
N ALA A 203 16.67 1.16 -5.81
CA ALA A 203 15.61 1.18 -6.81
C ALA A 203 15.49 2.54 -7.54
N GLY A 204 16.39 3.51 -7.29
CA GLY A 204 16.38 4.81 -7.95
C GLY A 204 15.36 5.80 -7.39
N LEU A 205 14.90 5.58 -6.16
CA LEU A 205 14.02 6.49 -5.43
C LEU A 205 14.85 7.32 -4.45
N PHE A 206 14.52 8.60 -4.31
CA PHE A 206 15.19 9.47 -3.36
C PHE A 206 14.35 9.58 -2.09
N ILE A 207 14.86 9.06 -0.97
CA ILE A 207 14.14 9.06 0.31
C ILE A 207 14.64 10.22 1.15
N ASP A 208 13.89 11.32 1.14
CA ASP A 208 14.28 12.55 1.85
C ASP A 208 13.64 12.63 3.25
N TYR A 209 12.48 12.00 3.43
CA TYR A 209 11.72 12.09 4.66
C TYR A 209 11.31 10.71 5.18
N ILE A 210 11.26 10.56 6.50
CA ILE A 210 10.68 9.40 7.18
C ILE A 210 9.62 9.92 8.15
N THR A 211 8.41 9.35 8.08
CA THR A 211 7.30 9.69 8.97
C THR A 211 6.72 8.46 9.65
N CYS A 212 6.43 8.60 10.93
CA CYS A 212 5.75 7.59 11.74
C CYS A 212 4.98 8.27 12.88
N ASP A 213 4.19 7.49 13.63
CA ASP A 213 3.56 8.00 14.85
C ASP A 213 4.61 8.32 15.94
N ALA A 214 4.16 8.95 17.03
CA ALA A 214 5.00 9.31 18.16
C ALA A 214 5.02 8.25 19.28
N ALA A 215 4.71 6.99 18.98
CA ALA A 215 4.71 5.90 19.95
C ALA A 215 6.09 5.68 20.58
N GLY A 216 6.12 5.02 21.75
CA GLY A 216 7.35 4.84 22.54
C GLY A 216 8.47 4.13 21.78
N TRP A 217 8.14 3.10 20.99
CA TRP A 217 9.10 2.36 20.17
C TRP A 217 9.60 3.18 18.97
N ASN A 218 8.73 3.97 18.33
CA ASN A 218 9.11 4.89 17.25
C ASN A 218 10.06 5.99 17.76
N ARG A 219 9.79 6.55 18.95
CA ARG A 219 10.73 7.47 19.63
C ARG A 219 12.05 6.80 20.00
N LYS A 220 12.06 5.50 20.33
CA LYS A 220 13.31 4.74 20.53
C LYS A 220 14.09 4.59 19.21
N MET A 221 13.40 4.26 18.11
CA MET A 221 13.99 4.18 16.77
C MET A 221 14.62 5.52 16.34
N TRP A 222 13.94 6.66 16.56
CA TRP A 222 14.52 7.98 16.33
C TRP A 222 15.80 8.23 17.14
N ARG A 223 15.80 7.92 18.44
CA ARG A 223 16.98 8.05 19.30
C ARG A 223 18.16 7.22 18.81
N ILE A 224 17.92 5.98 18.36
CA ILE A 224 18.96 5.10 17.79
C ILE A 224 19.54 5.67 16.50
N ARG A 225 18.70 6.27 15.66
CA ARG A 225 19.12 7.03 14.47
C ARG A 225 19.71 8.40 14.82
N GLY A 226 19.81 8.71 16.12
CA GLY A 226 20.39 9.93 16.66
C GLY A 226 19.43 11.12 16.67
N VAL A 227 18.20 11.02 16.17
CA VAL A 227 17.21 12.11 16.17
C VAL A 227 16.76 12.39 17.60
N ARG A 228 16.80 13.65 18.01
CA ARG A 228 16.49 14.08 19.38
C ARG A 228 15.75 15.40 19.32
N ALA A 229 14.78 15.59 20.20
CA ALA A 229 14.10 16.86 20.38
C ALA A 229 13.96 17.10 21.88
N ASN A 230 14.78 18.04 22.39
CA ASN A 230 14.76 18.49 23.77
C ASN A 230 14.53 20.01 23.77
N SER A 231 14.17 20.59 24.90
CA SER A 231 13.93 22.05 25.02
C SER A 231 15.12 22.93 24.63
N LYS A 232 16.34 22.35 24.59
CA LYS A 232 17.59 23.06 24.26
C LYS A 232 18.08 22.80 22.83
N GLU A 233 17.73 21.66 22.24
CA GLU A 233 18.27 21.26 20.94
C GLU A 233 17.28 20.36 20.20
N ILE A 234 16.99 20.73 18.96
CA ILE A 234 16.15 19.96 18.05
C ILE A 234 17.01 19.48 16.89
N VAL A 235 17.19 18.16 16.81
CA VAL A 235 17.94 17.52 15.74
C VAL A 235 17.05 16.56 14.99
N ALA A 236 16.35 17.11 13.98
CA ALA A 236 15.36 16.39 13.17
C ALA A 236 15.92 15.80 11.86
N LYS A 237 17.20 16.06 11.54
CA LYS A 237 17.83 15.58 10.31
C LYS A 237 19.10 14.79 10.58
N ARG A 238 19.39 13.81 9.74
CA ARG A 238 20.59 12.95 9.80
C ARG A 238 21.19 12.78 8.42
N LEU A 239 22.49 12.49 8.34
CA LEU A 239 23.14 12.22 7.07
C LEU A 239 22.49 11.02 6.38
N HIS A 240 22.27 11.12 5.07
CA HIS A 240 21.67 10.04 4.31
C HIS A 240 22.65 8.85 4.22
N PRO A 241 22.20 7.59 4.48
CA PRO A 241 23.09 6.44 4.61
C PRO A 241 23.77 6.02 3.29
N VAL A 242 23.22 6.43 2.15
CA VAL A 242 23.75 6.12 0.81
C VAL A 242 24.49 7.31 0.19
N ASP A 243 24.17 8.54 0.61
CA ASP A 243 24.66 9.76 -0.04
C ASP A 243 25.09 10.80 1.01
N SER A 244 26.40 11.00 1.13
CA SER A 244 26.98 11.93 2.09
C SER A 244 26.67 13.40 1.83
N LYS A 245 26.03 13.77 0.72
CA LYS A 245 25.61 15.15 0.43
C LYS A 245 24.18 15.44 0.85
N ARG A 246 23.35 14.40 1.05
CA ARG A 246 21.94 14.53 1.40
C ARG A 246 21.68 14.25 2.88
N CYS A 247 20.58 14.79 3.37
CA CYS A 247 20.08 14.51 4.70
C CYS A 247 18.71 13.84 4.62
N ILE A 248 18.44 12.92 5.55
CA ILE A 248 17.11 12.39 5.81
C ILE A 248 16.51 13.18 6.97
N HIS A 249 15.26 13.60 6.76
CA HIS A 249 14.47 14.34 7.72
C HIS A 249 13.45 13.41 8.38
N PHE A 250 13.35 13.46 9.70
CA PHE A 250 12.39 12.68 10.46
C PHE A 250 11.22 13.59 10.84
N LEU A 251 10.02 13.19 10.43
CA LEU A 251 8.77 13.86 10.68
C LEU A 251 7.87 12.97 11.53
N TRP A 252 6.91 13.60 12.18
CA TRP A 252 5.91 12.95 12.99
C TRP A 252 4.55 13.51 12.64
N ASP A 253 3.48 12.72 12.76
CA ASP A 253 2.11 13.20 12.50
C ASP A 253 1.67 14.17 13.61
N PRO A 254 1.56 15.49 13.34
CA PRO A 254 1.39 16.47 14.39
C PRO A 254 -0.09 16.67 14.77
N VAL A 255 -1.02 16.58 13.82
CA VAL A 255 -2.39 17.09 14.01
C VAL A 255 -3.16 16.26 15.03
N LYS A 256 -3.16 14.94 14.87
CA LYS A 256 -3.88 14.04 15.80
C LYS A 256 -3.30 14.12 17.20
N ASN A 257 -1.98 14.20 17.30
CA ASN A 257 -1.28 14.17 18.59
C ASN A 257 -1.39 15.49 19.35
N ILE A 258 -1.31 16.64 18.68
CA ILE A 258 -1.58 17.95 19.29
C ILE A 258 -3.02 18.00 19.79
N ARG A 259 -3.97 17.55 18.96
CA ARG A 259 -5.39 17.48 19.35
C ARG A 259 -5.58 16.60 20.59
N ASN A 260 -5.04 15.38 20.59
CA ASN A 260 -5.16 14.46 21.73
C ASN A 260 -4.53 15.07 22.99
N ARG A 261 -3.37 15.74 22.85
CA ARG A 261 -2.71 16.42 23.96
C ARG A 261 -3.54 17.58 24.52
N LEU A 262 -4.21 18.34 23.66
CA LEU A 262 -5.12 19.43 24.05
C LEU A 262 -6.39 18.88 24.75
N MET A 263 -6.81 17.65 24.49
CA MET A 263 -7.92 17.01 25.20
C MET A 263 -7.54 16.61 26.63
N GLU A 264 -6.30 16.18 26.85
CA GLU A 264 -5.83 15.67 28.15
C GLU A 264 -5.20 16.75 29.03
N THR A 265 -4.59 17.77 28.43
CA THR A 265 -3.77 18.76 29.12
C THR A 265 -3.97 20.17 28.57
N THR A 266 -3.61 21.17 29.37
CA THR A 266 -3.58 22.57 28.98
C THR A 266 -2.30 22.89 28.20
N LEU A 267 -2.43 23.63 27.10
CA LEU A 267 -1.30 24.10 26.31
C LEU A 267 -1.00 25.55 26.69
N GLU A 268 0.16 25.79 27.27
CA GLU A 268 0.65 27.15 27.54
C GLU A 268 1.23 27.72 26.24
N THR A 269 0.61 28.80 25.75
CA THR A 269 1.14 29.62 24.66
C THR A 269 1.65 30.94 25.24
N PRO A 270 2.52 31.69 24.54
CA PRO A 270 3.08 32.95 25.04
C PRO A 270 2.02 33.96 25.48
N ASP A 271 0.84 33.92 24.87
CA ASP A 271 -0.24 34.88 25.09
C ASP A 271 -1.32 34.38 26.06
N ALA A 272 -1.52 33.05 26.14
CA ALA A 272 -2.56 32.47 26.99
C ALA A 272 -2.37 30.97 27.23
N THR A 273 -2.95 30.48 28.31
CA THR A 273 -3.12 29.04 28.55
C THR A 273 -4.40 28.56 27.86
N VAL A 274 -4.25 27.73 26.84
CA VAL A 274 -5.38 27.09 26.16
C VAL A 274 -5.72 25.80 26.90
N SER A 275 -6.78 25.85 27.71
CA SER A 275 -7.21 24.71 28.53
C SER A 275 -8.46 24.03 27.97
N GLY A 276 -8.27 22.82 27.45
CA GLY A 276 -9.35 21.88 27.13
C GLY A 276 -10.29 22.33 26.00
N PHE A 277 -11.22 21.44 25.66
CA PHE A 277 -12.23 21.70 24.63
C PHE A 277 -13.34 22.67 25.12
N TRP A 278 -13.26 23.19 26.34
CA TRP A 278 -14.27 24.06 26.96
C TRP A 278 -14.56 25.33 26.15
N HIS A 279 -13.54 25.95 25.57
CA HIS A 279 -13.74 27.10 24.67
C HIS A 279 -14.54 26.70 23.41
N PHE A 280 -14.30 25.52 22.85
CA PHE A 280 -15.05 25.00 21.71
C PHE A 280 -16.48 24.57 22.11
N VAL A 281 -16.67 23.97 23.28
CA VAL A 281 -18.00 23.64 23.81
C VAL A 281 -18.79 24.92 24.06
N HIS A 282 -18.21 25.91 24.72
CA HIS A 282 -18.84 27.19 25.01
C HIS A 282 -19.20 27.94 23.72
N ALA A 283 -18.28 28.03 22.76
CA ALA A 283 -18.55 28.61 21.44
C ALA A 283 -19.68 27.85 20.71
N ARG A 284 -19.68 26.51 20.76
CA ARG A 284 -20.75 25.70 20.16
C ARG A 284 -22.09 25.90 20.86
N THR A 285 -22.11 26.05 22.18
CA THR A 285 -23.33 26.36 22.93
C THR A 285 -23.87 27.73 22.54
N ILE A 286 -23.00 28.74 22.39
CA ILE A 286 -23.38 30.06 21.88
C ILE A 286 -23.97 29.95 20.48
N ASP A 287 -23.30 29.24 19.55
CA ASP A 287 -23.77 29.05 18.18
C ASP A 287 -25.15 28.34 18.12
N VAL A 288 -25.34 27.27 18.90
CA VAL A 288 -26.62 26.55 18.99
C VAL A 288 -27.72 27.43 19.61
N CYS A 289 -27.39 28.25 20.60
CA CYS A 289 -28.31 29.22 21.18
C CYS A 289 -28.70 30.33 20.18
N THR A 290 -27.82 30.75 19.27
CA THR A 290 -28.14 31.71 18.20
C THR A 290 -29.04 31.14 17.10
N PHE A 291 -28.97 29.82 16.83
CA PHE A 291 -29.86 29.16 15.85
C PHE A 291 -31.22 28.74 16.43
N ALA A 292 -31.41 28.78 17.75
CA ALA A 292 -32.67 28.47 18.41
C ALA A 292 -33.61 29.68 18.57
N VAL A 293 -33.23 30.86 18.07
CA VAL A 293 -33.99 32.12 18.16
C VAL A 293 -34.46 32.62 16.77
N TRP A 294 -34.62 31.70 15.81
CA TRP A 294 -35.29 31.97 14.53
C TRP A 294 -36.43 30.99 14.29
#